data_AF-A0A4Y2KC48-F1
#
_entry.id   AF-A0A4Y2KC48-F1
#
_cell.length_a   1.000
_cell.length_b   1.000
_cell.length_c   1.000
_cell.angle_alpha   90.00
_cell.angle_beta   90.00
_cell.angle_gamma   90.00
#
_symmetry.space_group_name_H-M   'P 1'
#
loop_
_entity.id
_entity.type
_entity.pdbx_description
1 polymer ?
#
loop_
_entity_poly.entity_id
_entity_poly.type
_entity_poly.pdbx_seq_one_letter_code
_entity_poly.pdbx_strand_id
1 'polypeptide(L)'
;MVFRKPNSELEMKNPTPSVKHVGGSQMVWGCMSAVDVGKLHFIDGIMDKLWALYHCPQVIRTPAQSPDLNAIENVWDHLNNRILKFKISSKNELREKLMSEWDKIEGNVCANLVKSMPKRLKS
;
A
#
# COMPACT_ATOMS: atom_id res chain seq x y z
N MET A 1 6.56 15.95 13.62
CA MET A 1 5.96 17.22 13.17
C MET A 1 7.10 18.22 12.97
N VAL A 2 7.26 18.80 11.78
CA VAL A 2 8.28 19.85 11.55
C VAL A 2 7.60 21.19 11.78
N PHE A 3 7.94 21.86 12.87
CA PHE A 3 7.43 23.21 13.14
C PHE A 3 8.00 24.19 12.11
N ARG A 4 7.12 25.03 11.53
CA ARG A 4 7.49 26.07 10.58
C ARG A 4 6.96 27.42 11.05
N LYS A 5 7.63 28.50 10.66
CA LYS A 5 7.06 29.85 10.75
C LYS A 5 6.05 30.03 9.60
N PRO A 6 4.98 30.83 9.76
CA PRO A 6 4.07 31.15 8.67
C PRO A 6 4.85 31.76 7.49
N ASN A 7 4.58 31.30 6.27
CA ASN A 7 5.17 31.79 5.01
C ASN A 7 6.70 31.59 4.81
N SER A 8 7.35 30.70 5.55
CA SER A 8 8.76 30.33 5.28
C SER A 8 8.89 28.95 4.61
N GLU A 9 9.66 28.86 3.53
CA GLU A 9 10.05 27.60 2.90
C GLU A 9 10.98 26.77 3.82
N LEU A 10 11.05 25.45 3.63
CA LEU A 10 11.92 24.59 4.44
C LEU A 10 13.39 24.91 4.15
N GLU A 11 14.11 25.41 5.17
CA GLU A 11 15.56 25.54 5.11
C GLU A 11 16.20 24.14 5.21
N MET A 12 16.75 23.66 4.09
CA MET A 12 17.36 22.31 3.96
C MET A 12 18.78 22.25 4.53
N LYS A 13 19.11 23.07 5.53
CA LYS A 13 20.44 23.16 6.13
C LYS A 13 20.57 22.06 7.19
N ASN A 14 21.08 20.90 6.78
CA ASN A 14 21.56 19.78 7.62
C ASN A 14 20.54 18.68 8.03
N PRO A 15 19.82 18.03 7.11
CA PRO A 15 19.09 16.81 7.45
C PRO A 15 20.06 15.63 7.66
N THR A 16 19.96 14.94 8.79
CA THR A 16 20.60 13.62 8.99
C THR A 16 19.77 12.55 8.26
N PRO A 17 20.41 11.58 7.57
CA PRO A 17 19.67 10.51 6.91
C PRO A 17 18.92 9.66 7.94
N SER A 18 17.61 9.50 7.74
CA SER A 18 16.74 8.71 8.60
C SER A 18 15.94 7.71 7.78
N VAL A 19 15.89 6.46 8.22
CA VAL A 19 15.11 5.40 7.53
C VAL A 19 13.60 5.59 7.71
N LYS A 20 13.15 6.19 8.83
CA LYS A 20 11.73 6.46 9.10
C LYS A 20 11.57 7.89 9.59
N HIS A 21 10.60 8.60 9.03
CA HIS A 21 10.23 9.93 9.48
C HIS A 21 9.20 9.87 10.62
N VAL A 22 9.15 10.95 11.41
CA VAL A 22 8.27 11.09 12.60
C VAL A 22 6.77 11.27 12.22
N GLY A 23 6.42 11.17 10.94
CA GLY A 23 5.04 11.35 10.44
C GLY A 23 4.10 10.18 10.71
N GLY A 24 4.59 9.09 11.31
CA GLY A 24 3.82 7.87 11.54
C GLY A 24 3.66 7.03 10.27
N SER A 25 2.92 5.93 10.39
CA SER A 25 2.59 5.03 9.28
C SER A 25 1.19 4.46 9.47
N GLN A 26 0.59 4.00 8.38
CA GLN A 26 -0.69 3.29 8.39
C GLN A 26 -0.49 1.89 7.81
N MET A 27 -0.85 0.87 8.58
CA MET A 27 -0.88 -0.50 8.08
C MET A 27 -2.24 -0.78 7.45
N VAL A 28 -2.21 -1.44 6.29
CA VAL A 28 -3.39 -1.82 5.52
C VAL A 28 -3.29 -3.25 5.05
N TRP A 29 -4.44 -3.88 4.85
CA TRP A 29 -4.58 -5.16 4.18
C TRP A 29 -5.60 -5.02 3.06
N GLY A 30 -5.31 -5.58 1.90
CA GLY A 30 -6.23 -5.58 0.77
C GLY A 30 -6.04 -6.84 -0.04
N CYS A 31 -7.06 -7.17 -0.83
CA CYS A 31 -7.03 -8.26 -1.79
C CYS A 31 -7.35 -7.73 -3.19
N MET A 32 -6.98 -8.48 -4.21
CA MET A 32 -7.35 -8.20 -5.61
C MET A 32 -7.74 -9.49 -6.31
N SER A 33 -8.59 -9.36 -7.33
CA SER A 33 -8.91 -10.42 -8.28
C SER A 33 -8.54 -9.99 -9.70
N ALA A 34 -8.74 -10.83 -10.71
CA ALA A 34 -8.57 -10.40 -12.10
C ALA A 34 -9.63 -9.38 -12.56
N VAL A 35 -10.73 -9.24 -11.80
CA VAL A 35 -11.84 -8.35 -12.12
C VAL A 35 -11.55 -6.99 -11.55
N ASP A 36 -11.44 -6.86 -10.22
CA ASP A 36 -11.18 -5.60 -9.52
C ASP A 36 -10.42 -5.84 -8.19
N VAL A 37 -10.07 -4.74 -7.53
CA VAL A 37 -9.62 -4.74 -6.14
C VAL A 37 -10.77 -5.07 -5.18
N GLY A 38 -10.46 -5.82 -4.13
CA GLY A 38 -11.39 -6.10 -3.03
C GLY A 38 -11.34 -5.02 -1.95
N LYS A 39 -11.97 -5.28 -0.81
CA LYS A 39 -12.05 -4.31 0.28
C LYS A 39 -10.67 -4.03 0.89
N LEU A 40 -10.35 -2.74 1.07
CA LEU A 40 -9.19 -2.30 1.84
C LEU A 40 -9.54 -2.24 3.33
N HIS A 41 -8.76 -2.93 4.15
CA HIS A 41 -8.89 -2.99 5.60
C HIS A 41 -7.73 -2.24 6.26
N PHE A 42 -8.04 -1.36 7.20
CA PHE A 42 -7.02 -0.73 8.03
C PHE A 42 -6.73 -1.57 9.26
N ILE A 43 -5.45 -1.73 9.57
CA ILE A 43 -5.00 -2.47 10.74
C ILE A 43 -4.47 -1.46 11.76
N ASP A 44 -5.03 -1.51 12.96
CA ASP A 44 -4.54 -0.75 14.09
C ASP A 44 -3.84 -1.72 15.05
N GLY A 45 -2.52 -1.87 14.89
CA GLY A 45 -1.70 -2.79 15.68
C GLY A 45 -1.08 -3.93 14.87
N ILE A 46 -0.78 -5.04 15.54
CA ILE A 46 -0.23 -6.25 14.91
C ILE A 46 -1.39 -7.10 14.39
N MET A 47 -1.22 -7.71 13.22
CA MET A 47 -2.22 -8.62 12.67
C MET A 47 -2.20 -9.95 13.44
N ASP A 48 -3.34 -10.38 13.97
CA ASP A 48 -3.47 -11.68 14.61
C ASP A 48 -3.67 -12.81 13.60
N LYS A 49 -3.08 -13.98 13.85
CA LYS A 49 -3.21 -15.17 12.99
C LYS A 49 -4.69 -15.56 12.74
N LEU A 50 -5.55 -15.35 13.73
CA LEU A 50 -6.99 -15.63 13.61
C LEU A 50 -7.64 -14.74 12.55
N TRP A 51 -7.23 -13.47 12.46
CA TRP A 51 -7.80 -12.53 11.50
C TRP A 51 -7.60 -13.02 10.06
N ALA A 52 -6.39 -13.51 9.75
CA ALA A 52 -6.07 -14.05 8.43
C ALA A 52 -6.90 -15.30 8.10
N LEU A 53 -7.14 -16.19 9.05
CA LEU A 53 -7.93 -17.41 8.83
C LEU A 53 -9.41 -17.09 8.54
N TYR A 54 -9.99 -16.10 9.23
CA TYR A 54 -11.38 -15.71 9.01
C TYR A 54 -11.62 -14.95 7.69
N HIS A 55 -10.66 -14.12 7.27
CA HIS A 55 -10.82 -13.26 6.09
C HIS A 55 -10.23 -13.86 4.80
N CYS A 56 -9.36 -14.88 4.90
CA CYS A 56 -8.71 -15.55 3.77
C CYS A 56 -8.90 -17.07 3.85
N PRO A 57 -10.11 -17.58 3.58
CA PRO A 57 -10.39 -19.02 3.74
C PRO A 57 -9.62 -19.90 2.74
N GLN A 58 -9.22 -19.35 1.58
CA GLN A 58 -8.57 -20.08 0.49
C GLN A 58 -7.19 -19.49 0.19
N VAL A 59 -6.23 -19.71 1.09
CA VAL A 59 -4.84 -19.24 0.91
C VAL A 59 -4.14 -20.08 -0.16
N ILE A 60 -3.77 -19.44 -1.27
CA ILE A 60 -2.92 -20.08 -2.29
C ILE A 60 -1.56 -20.35 -1.67
N ARG A 61 -1.03 -21.58 -1.82
CA ARG A 61 0.32 -21.92 -1.38
C ARG A 61 1.33 -21.17 -2.24
N THR A 62 1.95 -20.15 -1.67
CA THR A 62 3.09 -19.46 -2.26
C THR A 62 4.39 -20.01 -1.68
N PRO A 63 5.44 -20.21 -2.50
CA PRO A 63 6.78 -20.48 -1.98
C PRO A 63 7.21 -19.32 -1.05
N ALA A 64 7.93 -19.66 0.02
CA ALA A 64 8.46 -18.65 0.94
C ALA A 64 9.41 -17.72 0.20
N GLN A 65 9.39 -16.42 0.55
CA GLN A 65 10.27 -15.38 -0.01
C GLN A 65 10.14 -15.15 -1.53
N SER A 66 8.94 -15.30 -2.11
CA SER A 66 8.68 -14.98 -3.53
C SER A 66 7.72 -13.79 -3.71
N PRO A 67 8.13 -12.56 -3.32
CA PRO A 67 7.32 -11.36 -3.54
C PRO A 67 7.06 -11.10 -5.04
N ASP A 68 7.96 -11.58 -5.91
CA ASP A 68 7.88 -11.45 -7.37
C ASP A 68 6.62 -12.12 -7.96
N LEU A 69 6.13 -13.16 -7.27
CA LEU A 69 4.92 -13.91 -7.61
C LEU A 69 3.64 -13.28 -7.04
N ASN A 70 3.77 -12.21 -6.25
CA ASN A 70 2.63 -11.53 -5.66
C ASN A 70 2.24 -10.33 -6.52
N ALA A 71 1.27 -10.53 -7.43
CA ALA A 71 0.81 -9.49 -8.36
C ALA A 71 0.36 -8.20 -7.65
N ILE A 72 -0.11 -8.32 -6.40
CA ILE A 72 -0.59 -7.20 -5.60
C ILE A 72 0.52 -6.22 -5.19
N GLU A 73 1.79 -6.63 -5.19
CA GLU A 73 2.91 -5.70 -4.90
C GLU A 73 2.93 -4.55 -5.91
N ASN A 74 2.66 -4.83 -7.19
CA ASN A 74 2.57 -3.77 -8.21
C ASN A 74 1.36 -2.85 -7.95
N VAL A 75 0.30 -3.35 -7.34
CA VAL A 75 -0.86 -2.55 -6.93
C VAL A 75 -0.49 -1.65 -5.74
N TRP A 76 0.26 -2.18 -4.77
CA TRP A 76 0.78 -1.40 -3.65
C TRP A 76 1.74 -0.29 -4.11
N ASP A 77 2.64 -0.59 -5.04
CA ASP A 77 3.54 0.41 -5.63
C ASP A 77 2.75 1.52 -6.36
N HIS A 78 1.75 1.13 -7.15
CA HIS A 78 0.88 2.09 -7.83
C HIS A 78 0.12 2.98 -6.86
N LEU A 79 -0.43 2.41 -5.79
CA LEU A 79 -1.11 3.15 -4.73
C LEU A 79 -0.14 4.11 -4.03
N ASN A 80 1.04 3.63 -3.63
CA ASN A 80 2.05 4.44 -2.97
C ASN A 80 2.49 5.63 -3.84
N ASN A 81 2.76 5.40 -5.12
CA ASN A 81 3.09 6.45 -6.08
C ASN A 81 1.99 7.50 -6.26
N ARG A 82 0.72 7.14 -6.11
CA ARG A 82 -0.39 8.10 -6.12
C ARG A 82 -0.46 8.89 -4.81
N ILE A 83 -0.33 8.21 -3.68
CA ILE A 83 -0.40 8.82 -2.34
C ILE A 83 0.72 9.84 -2.12
N LEU A 84 1.94 9.54 -2.57
CA LEU A 84 3.10 10.44 -2.46
C LEU A 84 2.92 11.78 -3.19
N LYS A 85 1.97 11.89 -4.14
CA LYS A 85 1.67 13.15 -4.84
C LYS A 85 0.84 14.11 -3.98
N PHE A 86 0.19 13.61 -2.93
CA PHE A 86 -0.62 14.42 -2.04
C PHE A 86 0.20 14.93 -0.86
N LYS A 87 -0.02 16.20 -0.47
CA LYS A 87 0.51 16.74 0.77
C LYS A 87 -0.38 16.29 1.93
N ILE A 88 -0.06 15.15 2.52
CA ILE A 88 -0.81 14.58 3.65
C ILE A 88 -0.13 14.99 4.96
N SER A 89 -0.93 15.47 5.90
CA SER A 89 -0.42 16.01 7.17
C SER A 89 -0.92 15.26 8.41
N SER A 90 -1.99 14.46 8.26
CA SER A 90 -2.57 13.68 9.35
C SER A 90 -2.82 12.21 8.97
N LYS A 91 -2.91 11.34 9.98
CA LYS A 91 -3.23 9.92 9.79
C LYS A 91 -4.63 9.72 9.22
N ASN A 92 -5.60 10.58 9.57
CA ASN A 92 -6.97 10.47 9.06
C ASN A 92 -7.05 10.84 7.58
N GLU A 93 -6.39 11.93 7.17
CA GLU A 93 -6.23 12.29 5.75
C GLU A 93 -5.58 11.16 4.96
N LEU A 94 -4.56 10.50 5.53
CA LEU A 94 -3.92 9.35 4.92
C LEU A 94 -4.91 8.20 4.69
N ARG A 95 -5.75 7.87 5.68
CA ARG A 95 -6.75 6.79 5.56
C ARG A 95 -7.79 7.11 4.50
N GLU A 96 -8.33 8.32 4.49
CA GLU A 96 -9.32 8.74 3.49
C GLU A 96 -8.76 8.72 2.07
N LYS A 97 -7.53 9.21 1.88
CA LYS A 97 -6.88 9.17 0.57
C LYS A 97 -6.52 7.76 0.12
N LEU A 98 -6.07 6.90 1.03
CA LEU A 98 -5.83 5.49 0.73
C LEU A 98 -7.08 4.81 0.20
N MET A 99 -8.23 4.99 0.87
CA MET A 99 -9.50 4.43 0.39
C MET A 99 -9.90 5.01 -0.98
N SER A 100 -9.87 6.33 -1.12
CA SER A 100 -10.30 7.00 -2.35
C SER A 100 -9.42 6.63 -3.56
N GLU A 101 -8.11 6.47 -3.38
CA GLU A 101 -7.23 6.06 -4.47
C GLU A 101 -7.27 4.56 -4.75
N TRP A 102 -7.54 3.74 -3.73
CA TRP A 102 -7.75 2.31 -3.88
C TRP A 102 -8.98 2.01 -4.75
N ASP A 103 -10.11 2.67 -4.48
CA ASP A 103 -11.36 2.49 -5.24
C ASP A 103 -11.25 2.97 -6.70
N LYS A 104 -10.24 3.78 -7.03
CA LYS A 104 -9.95 4.23 -8.39
C LYS A 104 -9.05 3.27 -9.18
N ILE A 105 -8.67 2.14 -8.59
CA ILE A 105 -7.85 1.15 -9.28
C ILE A 105 -8.80 0.37 -10.21
N GLU A 106 -8.71 0.67 -11.49
CA GLU A 106 -9.52 0.03 -12.51
C GLU A 106 -9.18 -1.46 -12.63
N GLY A 107 -10.22 -2.26 -12.88
CA GLY A 107 -10.10 -3.69 -13.11
C GLY A 107 -9.15 -4.10 -14.24
N ASN A 108 -8.94 -3.23 -15.24
CA ASN A 108 -7.98 -3.48 -16.31
C ASN A 108 -6.53 -3.63 -15.78
N VAL A 109 -6.16 -2.88 -14.72
CA VAL A 109 -4.85 -2.96 -14.07
C VAL A 109 -4.73 -4.34 -13.43
N CYS A 110 -5.76 -4.76 -12.69
CA CYS A 110 -5.80 -6.05 -12.02
C CYS A 110 -5.75 -7.22 -13.02
N ALA A 111 -6.53 -7.15 -14.10
CA ALA A 111 -6.54 -8.15 -15.16
C ALA A 111 -5.17 -8.31 -15.83
N ASN A 112 -4.51 -7.19 -16.15
CA ASN A 112 -3.20 -7.20 -16.78
C ASN A 112 -2.13 -7.80 -15.86
N LEU A 113 -2.19 -7.51 -14.56
CA LEU A 113 -1.28 -8.09 -13.57
C LEU A 113 -1.46 -9.61 -13.46
N VAL A 114 -2.70 -10.10 -13.39
CA VAL A 114 -2.98 -11.54 -13.35
C VAL A 114 -2.51 -12.23 -14.63
N LYS A 115 -2.75 -11.63 -15.80
CA LYS A 115 -2.27 -12.15 -17.10
C LYS A 115 -0.74 -12.22 -17.19
N SER A 116 -0.02 -11.38 -16.46
CA SER A 116 1.45 -11.41 -16.42
C SER A 116 2.03 -12.57 -15.61
N MET A 117 1.24 -13.18 -14.72
CA MET A 117 1.72 -14.17 -13.75
C MET A 117 2.35 -15.43 -14.39
N PRO A 118 1.75 -16.03 -15.45
CA PRO A 118 2.36 -17.20 -16.10
C PRO A 118 3.74 -16.92 -16.69
N LYS A 119 4.06 -15.67 -17.04
CA LYS A 119 5.40 -15.28 -17.52
C LYS A 119 6.40 -15.20 -16.35
N ARG A 120 5.97 -14.68 -15.20
CA ARG A 120 6.78 -14.57 -13.97
C ARG A 120 7.15 -15.94 -13.38
N LEU A 121 6.29 -16.94 -13.58
CA LEU A 121 6.55 -18.32 -13.16
C LEU A 121 7.57 -19.06 -14.04
N LYS A 122 7.91 -18.50 -15.21
CA LYS A 122 8.80 -19.12 -16.21
C LYS A 122 10.17 -18.44 -16.32
N SER A 123 10.36 -17.30 -15.65
CA SER A 123 11.65 -16.61 -15.52
C SER A 123 12.46 -17.17 -14.37
#